data_AF-A0A851P2B5-F1
#
_entry.id   AF-A0A851P2B5-F1
#
_cell.length_a   1.000
_cell.length_b   1.000
_cell.length_c   1.000
_cell.angle_alpha   90.00
_cell.angle_beta   90.00
_cell.angle_gamma   90.00
#
_symmetry.space_group_name_H-M   'P 1'
#
loop_
_entity.id
_entity.type
_entity.pdbx_description
1 polymer ?
#
loop_
_entity_poly.entity_id
_entity_poly.type
_entity_poly.pdbx_seq_one_letter_code
_entity_poly.pdbx_strand_id
1 'polypeptide(L)'
;KQYRKDLETEIKGKGMQVGPDTPEIRRAKKASEIASTKEYKKDLENEIKGKGMEVGVDTPDIQRAKKASEIVSQKEYRKGLETEIIGKGMQVGPYTPEIQRVKRASEIASQKMYKDEAEKMLCNYSAVPDTPEMERIKSTQKNISSV
;
A
#
# COMPACT_ATOMS: atom_id res chain seq x y z
N LYS A 1 -14.86 21.79 37.20
CA LYS A 1 -14.38 20.43 36.81
C LYS A 1 -15.47 19.36 36.93
N GLN A 2 -16.45 19.54 37.83
CA GLN A 2 -17.55 18.58 38.04
C GLN A 2 -18.46 18.43 36.81
N TYR A 3 -18.90 19.54 36.22
CA TYR A 3 -19.74 19.56 35.01
C TYR A 3 -19.20 18.73 33.83
N ARG A 4 -17.88 18.73 33.61
CA ARG A 4 -17.25 17.94 32.54
C ARG A 4 -17.26 16.44 32.85
N LYS A 5 -17.05 16.06 34.12
CA LYS A 5 -17.12 14.66 34.55
C LYS A 5 -18.55 14.15 34.48
N ASP A 6 -19.51 14.94 34.93
CA ASP A 6 -20.93 14.56 34.94
C ASP A 6 -21.45 14.36 33.50
N LEU A 7 -21.06 15.25 32.57
CA LEU A 7 -21.38 15.14 31.14
C LEU A 7 -20.77 13.89 30.48
N GLU A 8 -19.51 13.57 30.80
CA GLU A 8 -18.87 12.35 30.31
C GLU A 8 -19.53 11.10 30.89
N THR A 9 -19.89 11.07 32.17
CA THR A 9 -20.55 9.90 32.77
C THR A 9 -21.96 9.65 32.26
N GLU A 10 -22.70 10.70 31.89
CA GLU A 10 -24.06 10.56 31.36
C GLU A 10 -24.09 10.16 29.88
N ILE A 11 -23.12 10.62 29.09
CA ILE A 11 -23.06 10.38 27.64
C ILE A 11 -22.31 9.09 27.32
N LYS A 12 -21.29 8.72 28.11
CA LYS A 12 -20.45 7.55 27.86
C LYS A 12 -21.17 6.27 28.31
N GLY A 13 -21.95 5.69 27.40
CA GLY A 13 -22.57 4.37 27.59
C GLY A 13 -24.09 4.37 27.49
N LYS A 14 -24.75 5.53 27.47
CA LYS A 14 -26.12 5.64 26.95
C LYS A 14 -26.04 5.56 25.43
N GLY A 15 -25.96 4.34 24.91
CA GLY A 15 -26.34 4.09 23.51
C GLY A 15 -27.68 4.77 23.26
N MET A 16 -27.82 5.41 22.09
CA MET A 16 -28.96 6.24 21.68
C MET A 16 -30.26 5.70 22.27
N GLN A 17 -30.68 6.26 23.41
CA GLN A 17 -31.92 5.85 24.04
C GLN A 17 -32.99 6.18 23.01
N VAL A 18 -33.73 5.16 22.57
CA VAL A 18 -34.86 5.35 21.67
C VAL A 18 -35.84 6.21 22.44
N GLY A 19 -35.78 7.52 22.20
CA GLY A 19 -36.68 8.48 22.83
C GLY A 19 -38.14 8.15 22.52
N PRO A 20 -39.10 8.78 23.21
CA PRO A 20 -40.52 8.58 22.92
C PRO A 20 -40.76 8.75 21.41
N ASP A 21 -41.54 7.85 20.81
CA ASP A 21 -41.76 7.73 19.36
C ASP A 21 -42.30 9.04 18.77
N THR A 22 -41.38 9.94 18.50
CA THR A 22 -41.64 11.27 17.95
C THR A 22 -41.71 11.10 16.43
N PRO A 23 -42.61 11.80 15.73
CA PRO A 23 -42.73 11.71 14.28
C PRO A 23 -41.39 11.97 13.55
N GLU A 24 -40.54 12.84 14.11
CA GLU A 24 -39.16 13.10 13.66
C GLU A 24 -38.29 11.83 13.62
N ILE A 25 -38.26 11.09 14.73
CA ILE A 25 -37.45 9.87 14.90
C ILE A 25 -37.94 8.78 13.95
N ARG A 26 -39.26 8.69 13.75
CA ARG A 26 -39.85 7.75 12.79
C ARG A 26 -39.44 8.07 11.36
N ARG A 27 -39.38 9.35 10.98
CA ARG A 27 -38.87 9.77 9.66
C ARG A 27 -37.40 9.43 9.51
N ALA A 28 -36.57 9.72 10.51
CA ALA A 28 -35.14 9.45 10.49
C ALA A 28 -34.84 7.93 10.38
N LYS A 29 -35.56 7.08 11.13
CA LYS A 29 -35.45 5.62 11.04
C LYS A 29 -35.77 5.12 9.63
N LYS A 30 -36.88 5.56 9.04
CA LYS A 30 -37.26 5.18 7.67
C LYS A 30 -36.24 5.65 6.63
N ALA A 31 -35.72 6.87 6.76
CA ALA A 31 -34.67 7.36 5.86
C ALA A 31 -33.39 6.52 5.98
N SER A 32 -33.01 6.12 7.20
CA SER A 32 -31.89 5.23 7.45
C SER A 32 -32.10 3.83 6.89
N GLU A 33 -33.31 3.28 6.98
CA GLU A 33 -33.67 1.99 6.39
C GLU A 33 -33.57 2.03 4.86
N ILE A 34 -34.10 3.08 4.23
CA ILE A 34 -34.02 3.28 2.77
C ILE A 34 -32.57 3.45 2.31
N ALA A 35 -31.75 4.19 3.07
CA ALA A 35 -30.34 4.39 2.74
C ALA A 35 -29.46 3.18 3.09
N SER A 36 -29.97 2.23 3.86
CA SER A 36 -29.22 1.05 4.27
C SER A 36 -29.01 0.11 3.08
N THR A 37 -27.76 -0.01 2.66
CA THR A 37 -27.37 -0.94 1.59
C THR A 37 -27.70 -2.39 1.90
N LYS A 38 -27.74 -2.76 3.20
CA LYS A 38 -28.11 -4.10 3.65
C LYS A 38 -29.59 -4.37 3.39
N GLU A 39 -30.48 -3.47 3.79
CA GLU A 39 -31.92 -3.66 3.56
C GLU A 39 -32.24 -3.60 2.05
N TYR A 40 -31.58 -2.72 1.29
CA TYR A 40 -31.72 -2.66 -0.17
C TYR A 40 -31.38 -4.00 -0.87
N LYS A 41 -30.36 -4.73 -0.40
CA LYS A 41 -29.94 -6.00 -1.00
C LYS A 41 -30.68 -7.22 -0.44
N LYS A 42 -31.43 -7.06 0.64
CA LYS A 42 -32.03 -8.16 1.41
C LYS A 42 -33.04 -8.95 0.61
N ASP A 43 -33.91 -8.28 -0.14
CA ASP A 43 -34.95 -8.95 -0.94
C ASP A 43 -34.33 -9.80 -2.06
N LEU A 44 -33.33 -9.25 -2.74
CA LEU A 44 -32.54 -9.97 -3.74
C LEU A 44 -31.83 -11.18 -3.12
N GLU A 45 -31.19 -11.00 -1.96
CA GLU A 45 -30.49 -12.09 -1.27
C GLU A 45 -31.46 -13.20 -0.83
N ASN A 46 -32.65 -12.83 -0.35
CA ASN A 46 -33.70 -13.77 0.03
C ASN A 46 -34.30 -14.50 -1.18
N GLU A 47 -34.46 -13.82 -2.32
CA GLU A 47 -34.94 -14.43 -3.56
C GLU A 47 -33.91 -15.43 -4.12
N ILE A 48 -32.64 -15.04 -4.12
CA ILE A 48 -31.50 -15.87 -4.52
C ILE A 48 -31.41 -17.12 -3.62
N LYS A 49 -31.47 -16.94 -2.29
CA LYS A 49 -31.53 -18.04 -1.30
C LYS A 49 -32.78 -18.91 -1.46
N GLY A 50 -33.95 -18.29 -1.64
CA GLY A 50 -35.24 -18.98 -1.77
C GLY A 50 -35.37 -19.82 -3.05
N LYS A 51 -34.66 -19.43 -4.11
CA LYS A 51 -34.52 -20.22 -5.35
C LYS A 51 -33.47 -21.33 -5.26
N GLY A 52 -32.86 -21.55 -4.08
CA GLY A 52 -31.77 -22.51 -3.89
C GLY A 52 -30.48 -22.12 -4.63
N MET A 53 -30.44 -20.93 -5.22
CA MET A 53 -29.24 -20.35 -5.80
C MET A 53 -28.48 -19.62 -4.70
N GLU A 54 -28.15 -20.28 -3.60
CA GLU A 54 -27.08 -19.72 -2.80
C GLU A 54 -25.87 -19.62 -3.74
N VAL A 55 -25.32 -18.42 -3.92
CA VAL A 55 -23.93 -18.23 -4.41
C VAL A 55 -23.00 -18.70 -3.27
N GLY A 56 -23.31 -19.88 -2.76
CA GLY A 56 -22.58 -20.63 -1.78
C GLY A 56 -21.36 -21.12 -2.51
N VAL A 57 -20.24 -20.97 -1.84
CA VAL A 57 -18.90 -21.34 -2.25
C VAL A 57 -18.77 -22.85 -2.59
N ASP A 58 -19.85 -23.61 -2.41
CA ASP A 58 -19.91 -25.07 -2.33
C ASP A 58 -20.60 -25.74 -3.53
N THR A 59 -21.01 -24.99 -4.56
CA THR A 59 -21.42 -25.64 -5.82
C THR A 59 -20.21 -26.38 -6.41
N PRO A 60 -20.38 -27.64 -6.90
CA PRO A 60 -19.27 -28.43 -7.44
C PRO A 60 -18.54 -27.73 -8.60
N ASP A 61 -19.24 -26.90 -9.37
CA ASP A 61 -18.66 -26.10 -10.44
C ASP A 61 -17.73 -24.99 -9.90
N ILE A 62 -18.12 -24.32 -8.82
CA ILE A 62 -17.27 -23.32 -8.16
C ILE A 62 -16.04 -24.00 -7.56
N GLN A 63 -16.20 -25.16 -6.93
CA GLN A 63 -15.08 -25.94 -6.41
C GLN A 63 -14.13 -26.39 -7.54
N ARG A 64 -14.67 -26.82 -8.68
CA ARG A 64 -13.88 -27.16 -9.87
C ARG A 64 -13.13 -25.95 -10.41
N ALA A 65 -13.79 -24.80 -10.53
CA ALA A 65 -13.17 -23.56 -10.99
C ALA A 65 -12.06 -23.09 -10.05
N LYS A 66 -12.27 -23.17 -8.72
CA LYS A 66 -11.25 -22.88 -7.72
C LYS A 66 -10.03 -23.78 -7.85
N LYS A 67 -10.23 -25.10 -7.91
CA LYS A 67 -9.13 -26.06 -8.11
C LYS A 67 -8.38 -25.82 -9.42
N ALA A 68 -9.09 -25.55 -10.51
CA ALA A 68 -8.47 -25.20 -11.79
C ALA A 68 -7.63 -23.91 -11.68
N SER A 69 -8.14 -22.89 -10.99
CA SER A 69 -7.40 -21.65 -10.74
C SER A 69 -6.17 -21.87 -9.87
N GLU A 70 -6.24 -22.72 -8.85
CA GLU A 70 -5.10 -23.11 -8.01
C GLU A 70 -4.02 -23.84 -8.82
N ILE A 71 -4.42 -24.78 -9.69
CA ILE A 71 -3.49 -25.52 -10.56
C ILE A 71 -2.75 -24.59 -11.54
N VAL A 72 -3.47 -23.62 -12.11
CA VAL A 72 -2.89 -22.65 -13.06
C VAL A 72 -2.05 -21.59 -12.35
N SER A 73 -2.28 -21.37 -11.05
CA SER A 73 -1.56 -20.37 -10.27
C SER A 73 -0.07 -20.69 -10.18
N GLN A 74 0.73 -19.89 -10.88
CA GLN A 74 2.19 -19.98 -10.83
C GLN A 74 2.74 -19.84 -9.39
N LYS A 75 2.06 -19.05 -8.56
CA LYS A 75 2.42 -18.86 -7.15
C LYS A 75 2.29 -20.16 -6.37
N GLU A 76 1.16 -20.86 -6.47
CA GLU A 76 0.95 -22.12 -5.77
C GLU A 76 1.85 -23.23 -6.35
N TYR A 77 2.08 -23.25 -7.66
CA TYR A 77 3.04 -24.16 -8.30
C TYR A 77 4.47 -24.03 -7.73
N ARG A 78 4.96 -22.80 -7.53
CA ARG A 78 6.32 -22.54 -7.01
C ARG A 78 6.44 -22.74 -5.50
N LYS A 79 5.34 -22.66 -4.77
CA LYS A 79 5.30 -22.74 -3.30
C LYS A 79 5.88 -24.05 -2.76
N GLY A 80 5.58 -25.18 -3.39
CA GLY A 80 6.13 -26.48 -2.98
C GLY A 80 7.66 -26.50 -3.05
N LEU A 81 8.22 -26.10 -4.19
CA LEU A 81 9.66 -25.94 -4.37
C LEU A 81 10.25 -24.96 -3.36
N GLU A 82 9.64 -23.80 -3.16
CA GLU A 82 10.11 -22.80 -2.19
C GLU A 82 10.16 -23.37 -0.76
N THR A 83 9.10 -24.08 -0.33
CA THR A 83 9.07 -24.72 0.99
C THR A 83 10.11 -25.83 1.14
N GLU A 84 10.34 -26.63 0.11
CA GLU A 84 11.36 -27.69 0.11
C GLU A 84 12.79 -27.13 0.12
N ILE A 85 13.03 -26.10 -0.68
CA ILE A 85 14.30 -25.36 -0.75
C ILE A 85 14.63 -24.74 0.62
N ILE A 86 13.66 -24.06 1.23
CA ILE A 86 13.79 -23.49 2.58
C ILE A 86 14.01 -24.61 3.61
N GLY A 87 13.22 -25.69 3.55
CA GLY A 87 13.29 -26.80 4.50
C GLY A 87 14.59 -27.60 4.44
N LYS A 88 15.21 -27.70 3.26
CA LYS A 88 16.54 -28.31 3.06
C LYS A 88 17.70 -27.35 3.34
N GLY A 89 17.43 -26.11 3.74
CA GLY A 89 18.45 -25.09 3.99
C GLY A 89 19.21 -24.65 2.73
N MET A 90 18.77 -25.07 1.54
CA MET A 90 19.33 -24.58 0.29
C MET A 90 18.79 -23.17 0.06
N GLN A 91 19.63 -22.15 0.13
CA GLN A 91 19.19 -20.79 -0.17
C GLN A 91 19.16 -20.58 -1.68
N VAL A 92 18.04 -20.92 -2.34
CA VAL A 92 17.72 -20.38 -3.69
C VAL A 92 17.06 -19.00 -3.54
N GLY A 93 17.40 -18.28 -2.47
CA GLY A 93 17.04 -16.89 -2.25
C GLY A 93 18.01 -15.94 -2.98
N PRO A 94 17.85 -14.62 -2.83
CA PRO A 94 18.65 -13.58 -3.52
C PRO A 94 20.15 -13.54 -3.13
N TYR A 95 20.65 -14.59 -2.47
CA TYR A 95 21.96 -14.67 -1.85
C TYR A 95 22.98 -15.45 -2.69
N THR A 96 22.57 -16.07 -3.79
CA THR A 96 23.57 -16.64 -4.71
C THR A 96 24.37 -15.50 -5.37
N PRO A 97 25.70 -15.67 -5.55
CA PRO A 97 26.53 -14.63 -6.16
C PRO A 97 26.01 -14.19 -7.53
N GLU A 98 25.45 -15.12 -8.30
CA GLU A 98 24.92 -14.83 -9.63
C GLU A 98 23.66 -13.95 -9.58
N ILE A 99 22.72 -14.24 -8.67
CA ILE A 99 21.53 -13.38 -8.50
C ILE A 99 21.93 -11.98 -8.03
N GLN A 100 22.94 -11.87 -7.16
CA GLN A 100 23.48 -10.57 -6.73
C GLN A 100 24.14 -9.80 -7.88
N ARG A 101 24.83 -10.49 -8.79
CA ARG A 101 25.43 -9.87 -9.98
C ARG A 101 24.34 -9.35 -10.92
N VAL A 102 23.33 -10.15 -11.22
CA VAL A 102 22.20 -9.75 -12.06
C VAL A 102 21.45 -8.56 -11.45
N LYS A 103 21.18 -8.59 -10.14
CA LYS A 103 20.53 -7.50 -9.42
C LYS A 103 21.32 -6.20 -9.54
N ARG A 104 22.63 -6.23 -9.25
CA ARG A 104 23.50 -5.05 -9.40
C ARG A 104 23.56 -4.54 -10.84
N ALA A 105 23.66 -5.42 -11.82
CA ALA A 105 23.64 -5.03 -13.23
C ALA A 105 22.32 -4.34 -13.61
N SER A 106 21.18 -4.85 -13.12
CA SER A 106 19.86 -4.23 -13.32
C SER A 106 19.74 -2.87 -12.63
N GLU A 107 20.30 -2.70 -11.43
CA GLU A 107 20.32 -1.42 -10.72
C GLU A 107 21.14 -0.38 -11.47
N ILE A 108 22.33 -0.76 -11.98
CA ILE A 108 23.20 0.10 -12.79
C ILE A 108 22.51 0.50 -14.10
N ALA A 109 21.80 -0.43 -14.76
CA ALA A 109 21.09 -0.15 -16.00
C ALA A 109 19.79 0.66 -15.79
N SER A 110 19.33 0.83 -14.55
CA SER A 110 18.06 1.50 -14.26
C SER A 110 18.17 3.00 -14.49
N GLN A 111 17.46 3.47 -15.52
CA GLN A 111 17.44 4.88 -15.89
C GLN A 111 16.85 5.77 -14.79
N LYS A 112 15.93 5.24 -13.96
CA LYS A 112 15.36 5.94 -12.81
C LYS A 112 16.44 6.19 -11.75
N MET A 113 17.17 5.14 -11.36
CA MET A 113 18.23 5.25 -10.35
C MET A 113 19.33 6.22 -10.81
N TYR A 114 19.68 6.18 -12.10
CA TYR A 114 20.64 7.11 -12.70
C TYR A 114 20.21 8.58 -12.54
N LYS A 115 18.93 8.89 -12.83
CA LYS A 115 18.40 10.25 -12.69
C LYS A 115 18.32 10.69 -11.22
N ASP A 116 17.81 9.83 -10.35
CA ASP A 116 17.68 10.10 -8.92
C ASP A 116 19.06 10.41 -8.29
N GLU A 117 20.11 9.70 -8.71
CA GLU A 117 21.48 9.96 -8.24
C GLU A 117 22.03 11.28 -8.77
N ALA A 118 21.82 11.60 -10.04
CA ALA A 118 22.20 12.90 -10.61
C ALA A 118 21.51 14.08 -9.92
N GLU A 119 20.21 13.97 -9.63
CA GLU A 119 19.42 14.98 -8.91
C GLU A 119 19.94 15.20 -7.48
N LYS A 120 20.33 14.13 -6.77
CA LYS A 120 20.96 14.27 -5.45
C LYS A 120 22.28 15.02 -5.51
N MET A 121 23.10 14.77 -6.55
CA MET A 121 24.38 15.45 -6.72
C MET A 121 24.21 16.93 -7.07
N LEU A 122 23.16 17.29 -7.82
CA LEU A 122 22.83 18.69 -8.13
C LEU A 122 22.58 19.54 -6.88
N CYS A 123 21.95 18.98 -5.84
CA CYS A 123 21.66 19.71 -4.59
C CYS A 123 22.94 20.10 -3.82
N ASN A 124 24.04 19.36 -4.00
CA ASN A 124 25.30 19.59 -3.28
C ASN A 124 26.35 20.30 -4.15
N TYR A 125 25.95 20.89 -5.27
CA TYR A 125 26.87 21.64 -6.13
C TYR A 125 27.33 22.93 -5.43
N SER A 126 28.53 22.89 -4.87
CA SER A 126 29.25 24.11 -4.48
C SER A 126 30.00 24.63 -5.69
N ALA A 127 29.78 25.89 -6.07
CA ALA A 127 30.62 26.54 -7.06
C ALA A 127 32.08 26.48 -6.59
N VAL A 128 32.98 26.01 -7.46
CA VAL A 128 34.42 26.06 -7.19
C VAL A 128 34.79 27.56 -7.17
N PRO A 129 35.23 28.11 -6.02
CA PRO A 129 35.37 29.55 -5.86
C PRO A 129 36.45 30.15 -6.78
N ASP A 130 37.49 29.39 -7.11
CA ASP A 130 38.53 29.78 -8.05
C ASP A 130 38.76 28.65 -9.07
N THR A 131 38.41 28.90 -10.32
CA THR A 131 38.80 28.00 -11.41
C THR A 131 40.31 28.12 -11.66
N PRO A 132 40.98 27.09 -12.22
CA PRO A 132 42.42 27.16 -12.53
C PRO A 132 42.81 28.36 -13.41
N GLU A 133 41.88 28.83 -14.24
CA GLU A 133 42.05 30.05 -15.03
C GLU A 133 42.07 31.32 -14.16
N MET A 134 41.16 31.42 -13.18
CA MET A 134 41.19 32.52 -12.20
C MET A 134 42.48 32.51 -11.37
N GLU A 135 43.00 31.35 -11.00
CA GLU A 135 44.29 31.24 -10.31
C GLU A 135 45.46 31.74 -11.19
N ARG A 136 45.45 31.40 -12.48
CA ARG A 136 46.45 31.89 -13.45
C ARG A 136 46.38 33.42 -13.59
N ILE A 137 45.19 33.99 -13.71
CA ILE A 137 44.99 35.44 -13.83
C ILE A 137 45.46 36.15 -12.55
N LYS A 138 45.06 35.66 -11.36
CA LYS A 138 45.51 36.21 -10.07
C LYS A 138 47.04 36.19 -9.94
N SER A 139 47.67 35.09 -10.34
CA SER A 139 49.14 34.95 -10.27
C SER A 139 49.84 35.91 -11.23
N THR A 140 49.32 36.04 -12.45
CA THR A 140 49.87 36.98 -13.45
C THR A 140 49.68 38.44 -13.01
N GLN A 141 48.51 38.78 -12.46
CA GLN A 141 48.22 40.13 -11.95
C GLN A 141 49.13 40.50 -10.79
N LYS A 142 49.38 39.58 -9.84
CA LYS A 142 50.35 39.79 -8.75
C LYS A 142 51.74 40.12 -9.29
N ASN A 143 52.22 39.35 -10.26
CA ASN A 143 53.53 39.55 -10.88
C ASN A 143 53.64 40.91 -11.60
N ILE A 144 52.57 41.38 -12.24
CA ILE A 144 52.53 42.70 -12.90
C ILE A 144 52.49 43.82 -11.86
N SER A 145 51.70 43.66 -10.78
CA SER A 145 51.56 44.68 -9.73
C SER A 145 52.80 44.84 -8.85
N SER A 146 53.72 43.87 -8.86
CA SER A 146 54.98 43.91 -8.13
C SER A 146 56.16 44.52 -8.92
N VAL A 147 55.91 45.01 -10.13
CA VAL A 147 56.84 45.78 -10.97
C VAL A 147 56.49 47.26 -10.86
#